data_AF-A0A9R1D5D1-F1
#
_entry.id   AF-A0A9R1D5D1-F1
#
_cell.length_a   1.000
_cell.length_b   1.000
_cell.length_c   1.000
_cell.angle_alpha   90.00
_cell.angle_beta   90.00
_cell.angle_gamma   90.00
#
_symmetry.space_group_name_H-M   'P 1'
#
loop_
_entity.id
_entity.type
_entity.pdbx_description
1 polymer ?
#
loop_
_entity_poly.entity_id
_entity_poly.type
_entity_poly.pdbx_seq_one_letter_code
_entity_poly.pdbx_strand_id
1 'polypeptide(L)'
;MSYRSYPQEVYDIILAYHFDFPPSRSGPYKGSNTRLLDLGCGPGFVASTLAPHFKHTLGLDPSKKMVDVGLQPVRGEKIEYRVGNAEDLDSAGVGVGDQGVDLVVAGQAAHWFDHSKVWPQLTKHVRPGGTVAYLGYAELLFPSRPHLTHLFTSFSSSPPPDGIGPYWSQPGRGIVEGLLDRVPFPVMPTLTLRQSSLTGGEREREADEMERIVGRRPVSIDEPKLESSSDTLKGYEKQWAAGTAIRIRHTPSSPFLMRQHWTLAQLDAYLRTFSATHEYWRVNPQDQAKTKGKVGDVEGDVVDRFMAVIKEAFEKEGAVDKDGNGSIDVAWPLVLMMIKKNL
;
A
#
# COMPACT_ATOMS: atom_id res chain seq x y z
N MET A 1 -12.12 -14.55 -6.72
CA MET A 1 -12.24 -13.16 -6.24
C MET A 1 -10.88 -12.71 -5.74
N SER A 2 -10.28 -11.70 -6.35
CA SER A 2 -9.02 -11.13 -5.86
C SER A 2 -9.34 -10.20 -4.68
N TYR A 3 -8.96 -10.60 -3.48
CA TYR A 3 -9.22 -9.91 -2.21
C TYR A 3 -8.22 -8.76 -1.95
N ARG A 4 -7.44 -8.35 -2.97
CA ARG A 4 -6.25 -7.49 -2.82
C ARG A 4 -6.12 -6.34 -3.83
N SER A 5 -7.15 -6.08 -4.63
CA SER A 5 -7.16 -4.89 -5.49
C SER A 5 -7.67 -3.68 -4.69
N TYR A 6 -6.94 -2.58 -4.75
CA TYR A 6 -7.41 -1.29 -4.24
C TYR A 6 -8.74 -0.88 -4.90
N PRO A 7 -9.57 -0.05 -4.24
CA PRO A 7 -10.74 0.55 -4.86
C PRO A 7 -10.37 1.29 -6.15
N GLN A 8 -11.24 1.29 -7.15
CA GLN A 8 -11.01 1.96 -8.44
C GLN A 8 -10.64 3.44 -8.26
N GLU A 9 -11.28 4.12 -7.31
CA GLU A 9 -11.02 5.52 -6.92
C GLU A 9 -9.53 5.78 -6.65
N VAL A 10 -8.79 4.81 -6.08
CA VAL A 10 -7.34 4.98 -5.81
C VAL A 10 -6.56 5.09 -7.12
N TYR A 11 -6.86 4.24 -8.10
CA TYR A 11 -6.21 4.28 -9.42
C TYR A 11 -6.62 5.52 -10.20
N ASP A 12 -7.89 5.93 -10.11
CA ASP A 12 -8.40 7.14 -10.76
C ASP A 12 -7.67 8.39 -10.23
N ILE A 13 -7.43 8.47 -8.91
CA ILE A 13 -6.65 9.53 -8.28
C ILE A 13 -5.20 9.55 -8.80
N ILE A 14 -4.54 8.39 -8.87
CA ILE A 14 -3.15 8.28 -9.35
C ILE A 14 -3.06 8.75 -10.80
N LEU A 15 -3.98 8.30 -11.66
CA LEU A 15 -4.00 8.65 -13.08
C LEU A 15 -4.32 10.13 -13.28
N ALA A 16 -5.30 10.67 -12.54
CA ALA A 16 -5.65 12.08 -12.56
C ALA A 16 -4.48 12.97 -12.16
N TYR A 17 -3.78 12.62 -11.08
CA TYR A 17 -2.59 13.33 -10.62
C TYR A 17 -1.45 13.25 -11.64
N HIS A 18 -1.18 12.05 -12.20
CA HIS A 18 -0.09 11.86 -13.15
C HIS A 18 -0.30 12.63 -14.46
N PHE A 19 -1.49 12.53 -15.04
CA PHE A 19 -1.80 13.08 -16.38
C PHE A 19 -2.46 14.46 -16.36
N ASP A 20 -2.63 15.07 -15.18
CA ASP A 20 -3.24 16.39 -15.00
C ASP A 20 -4.66 16.49 -15.61
N PHE A 21 -5.49 15.46 -15.41
CA PHE A 21 -6.89 15.44 -15.84
C PHE A 21 -7.85 15.08 -14.69
N PRO A 22 -9.15 15.46 -14.73
CA PRO A 22 -10.08 15.09 -13.67
C PRO A 22 -10.32 13.57 -13.60
N PRO A 23 -10.45 12.96 -12.40
CA PRO A 23 -10.64 11.51 -12.21
C PRO A 23 -11.82 10.91 -12.97
N SER A 24 -12.80 11.74 -13.33
CA SER A 24 -13.99 11.34 -14.09
C SER A 24 -13.71 10.97 -15.55
N ARG A 25 -12.49 11.22 -16.07
CA ARG A 25 -12.13 10.81 -17.43
C ARG A 25 -11.98 9.28 -17.50
N SER A 26 -12.87 8.64 -18.25
CA SER A 26 -12.78 7.22 -18.55
C SER A 26 -11.94 6.96 -19.81
N GLY A 27 -11.06 5.94 -19.73
CA GLY A 27 -10.31 5.42 -20.87
C GLY A 27 -8.79 5.61 -20.79
N PRO A 28 -8.03 4.84 -21.60
CA PRO A 28 -6.57 4.84 -21.55
C PRO A 28 -6.00 6.16 -22.08
N TYR A 29 -5.09 6.78 -21.31
CA TYR A 29 -4.25 7.84 -21.84
C TYR A 29 -3.16 7.18 -22.69
N LYS A 30 -3.10 7.48 -23.99
CA LYS A 30 -2.12 6.90 -24.90
C LYS A 30 -1.16 7.96 -25.40
N GLY A 31 -0.25 8.39 -24.53
CA GLY A 31 0.99 9.01 -25.00
C GLY A 31 1.75 7.99 -25.85
N SER A 32 2.43 8.43 -26.92
CA SER A 32 2.99 7.51 -27.92
C SER A 32 4.09 6.58 -27.40
N ASN A 33 4.58 6.77 -26.15
CA ASN A 33 5.63 5.97 -25.53
C ASN A 33 5.66 5.97 -23.98
N THR A 34 4.50 5.92 -23.32
CA THR A 34 4.43 5.99 -21.84
C THR A 34 4.81 4.68 -21.15
N ARG A 35 5.48 4.76 -19.99
CA ARG A 35 6.00 3.63 -19.22
C ARG A 35 5.59 3.65 -17.75
N LEU A 36 5.11 2.51 -17.28
CA LEU A 36 4.79 2.22 -15.89
C LEU A 36 5.84 1.28 -15.28
N LEU A 37 6.25 1.58 -14.05
CA LEU A 37 7.06 0.72 -13.20
C LEU A 37 6.30 0.42 -11.89
N ASP A 38 6.01 -0.84 -11.62
CA ASP A 38 5.40 -1.30 -10.36
C ASP A 38 6.48 -1.96 -9.47
N LEU A 39 6.87 -1.30 -8.38
CA LEU A 39 7.92 -1.73 -7.45
C LEU A 39 7.32 -2.55 -6.30
N GLY A 40 7.88 -3.72 -6.06
CA GLY A 40 7.29 -4.71 -5.16
C GLY A 40 5.92 -5.16 -5.68
N CYS A 41 5.84 -5.48 -6.98
CA CYS A 41 4.58 -5.70 -7.67
C CYS A 41 3.81 -6.93 -7.15
N GLY A 42 4.46 -7.83 -6.42
CA GLY A 42 3.88 -9.07 -5.94
C GLY A 42 3.28 -9.87 -7.10
N PRO A 43 2.02 -10.35 -6.97
CA PRO A 43 1.29 -11.01 -8.05
C PRO A 43 0.86 -10.09 -9.22
N GLY A 44 1.22 -8.82 -9.22
CA GLY A 44 0.93 -7.89 -10.32
C GLY A 44 -0.45 -7.23 -10.31
N PHE A 45 -1.16 -7.17 -9.17
CA PHE A 45 -2.51 -6.58 -9.13
C PHE A 45 -2.54 -5.08 -9.49
N VAL A 46 -1.57 -4.31 -9.00
CA VAL A 46 -1.49 -2.87 -9.31
C VAL A 46 -1.07 -2.68 -10.76
N ALA A 47 0.03 -3.32 -11.19
CA ALA A 47 0.46 -3.34 -12.59
C ALA A 47 -0.68 -3.70 -13.55
N SER A 48 -1.46 -4.74 -13.24
CA SER A 48 -2.58 -5.20 -14.09
C SER A 48 -3.68 -4.17 -14.27
N THR A 49 -3.96 -3.38 -13.23
CA THR A 49 -5.03 -2.39 -13.26
C THR A 49 -4.60 -1.14 -14.03
N LEU A 50 -3.34 -0.75 -13.90
CA LEU A 50 -2.81 0.47 -14.51
C LEU A 50 -2.26 0.28 -15.92
N ALA A 51 -1.82 -0.93 -16.27
CA ALA A 51 -1.24 -1.25 -17.58
C ALA A 51 -2.02 -0.69 -18.79
N PRO A 52 -3.37 -0.65 -18.79
CA PRO A 52 -4.11 -0.14 -19.94
C PRO A 52 -3.81 1.31 -20.30
N HIS A 53 -3.31 2.09 -19.35
CA HIS A 53 -2.97 3.51 -19.51
C HIS A 53 -1.51 3.74 -19.94
N PHE A 54 -0.72 2.68 -20.12
CA PHE A 54 0.69 2.76 -20.45
C PHE A 54 1.03 1.85 -21.63
N LYS A 55 2.02 2.25 -22.44
CA LYS A 55 2.47 1.44 -23.57
C LYS A 55 3.36 0.29 -23.13
N HIS A 56 4.12 0.51 -22.05
CA HIS A 56 5.02 -0.47 -21.47
C HIS A 56 4.82 -0.50 -19.95
N THR A 57 4.70 -1.71 -19.40
CA THR A 57 4.58 -1.91 -17.96
C THR A 57 5.62 -2.91 -17.51
N LEU A 58 6.43 -2.53 -16.53
CA LEU A 58 7.40 -3.39 -15.87
C LEU A 58 7.02 -3.56 -14.38
N GLY A 59 6.79 -4.79 -13.94
CA GLY A 59 6.69 -5.14 -12.53
C GLY A 59 8.01 -5.69 -12.00
N LEU A 60 8.51 -5.14 -10.91
CA LEU A 60 9.69 -5.63 -10.20
C LEU A 60 9.27 -6.16 -8.83
N ASP A 61 9.73 -7.35 -8.47
CA ASP A 61 9.60 -7.89 -7.12
C ASP A 61 10.86 -8.68 -6.74
N PRO A 62 11.38 -8.57 -5.50
CA PRO A 62 12.54 -9.34 -5.07
C PRO A 62 12.26 -10.85 -4.99
N SER A 63 11.00 -11.26 -4.84
CA SER A 63 10.60 -12.65 -4.75
C SER A 63 10.37 -13.24 -6.13
N LYS A 64 11.27 -14.15 -6.54
CA LYS A 64 11.07 -14.96 -7.76
C LYS A 64 9.71 -15.67 -7.76
N LYS A 65 9.28 -16.19 -6.61
CA LYS A 65 7.97 -16.85 -6.47
C LYS A 65 6.81 -15.90 -6.82
N MET A 66 6.90 -14.63 -6.44
CA MET A 66 5.86 -13.64 -6.76
C MET A 66 5.89 -13.27 -8.25
N VAL A 67 7.07 -13.05 -8.81
CA VAL A 67 7.25 -12.82 -10.26
C VAL A 67 6.68 -13.97 -11.09
N ASP A 68 6.97 -15.22 -10.72
CA ASP A 68 6.44 -16.40 -11.40
C ASP A 68 4.90 -16.47 -11.34
N VAL A 69 4.27 -15.98 -10.25
CA VAL A 69 2.81 -15.86 -10.13
C VAL A 69 2.25 -14.69 -10.93
N GLY A 70 2.97 -13.56 -11.00
CA GLY A 70 2.59 -12.38 -11.77
C GLY A 70 2.47 -12.64 -13.28
N LEU A 71 3.09 -13.71 -13.79
CA LEU A 71 2.95 -14.17 -15.17
C LEU A 71 1.52 -14.62 -15.56
N GLN A 72 0.55 -14.62 -14.65
CA GLN A 72 -0.85 -14.90 -14.98
C GLN A 72 -1.43 -13.76 -15.85
N PRO A 73 -2.01 -14.06 -17.02
CA PRO A 73 -2.29 -13.06 -18.04
C PRO A 73 -3.43 -12.12 -17.65
N VAL A 74 -3.11 -10.82 -17.62
CA VAL A 74 -4.10 -9.75 -17.78
C VAL A 74 -4.46 -9.70 -19.26
N ARG A 75 -5.76 -9.73 -19.57
CA ARG A 75 -6.29 -9.83 -20.94
C ARG A 75 -5.56 -8.89 -21.92
N GLY A 76 -4.70 -9.46 -22.77
CA GLY A 76 -4.18 -8.81 -23.98
C GLY A 76 -3.06 -7.77 -23.79
N GLU A 77 -2.58 -7.51 -22.57
CA GLU A 77 -1.56 -6.48 -22.32
C GLU A 77 -0.19 -7.07 -21.96
N LYS A 78 0.87 -6.50 -22.55
CA LYS A 78 2.25 -6.96 -22.36
C LYS A 78 2.84 -6.33 -21.10
N ILE A 79 2.52 -6.91 -19.95
CA ILE A 79 3.24 -6.62 -18.70
C ILE A 79 4.48 -7.50 -18.67
N GLU A 80 5.64 -6.89 -18.47
CA GLU A 80 6.88 -7.59 -18.20
C GLU A 80 7.07 -7.68 -16.68
N TYR A 81 7.43 -8.86 -16.17
CA TYR A 81 7.79 -9.03 -14.77
C TYR A 81 9.24 -9.50 -14.65
N ARG A 82 10.00 -8.88 -13.75
CA ARG A 82 11.39 -9.25 -13.50
C ARG A 82 11.67 -9.34 -11.99
N VAL A 83 12.61 -10.21 -11.63
CA VAL A 83 13.17 -10.20 -10.29
C VAL A 83 14.09 -9.00 -10.16
N GLY A 84 13.84 -8.14 -9.17
CA GLY A 84 14.61 -6.92 -8.97
C GLY A 84 14.22 -6.19 -7.69
N ASN A 85 15.12 -5.34 -7.20
CA ASN A 85 14.92 -4.53 -5.98
C ASN A 85 14.69 -3.06 -6.36
N ALA A 86 13.93 -2.34 -5.53
CA ALA A 86 13.71 -0.90 -5.72
C ALA A 86 15.01 -0.08 -5.55
N GLU A 87 15.96 -0.62 -4.80
CA GLU A 87 17.25 -0.02 -4.46
C GLU A 87 18.29 -0.10 -5.59
N ASP A 88 18.05 -0.90 -6.64
CA ASP A 88 18.97 -1.12 -7.77
C ASP A 88 18.22 -1.32 -9.09
N LEU A 89 17.73 -0.21 -9.66
CA LEU A 89 16.96 -0.22 -10.90
C LEU A 89 17.83 -0.36 -12.15
N ASP A 90 19.11 0.01 -12.05
CA ASP A 90 20.11 -0.20 -13.10
C ASP A 90 20.27 -1.69 -13.40
N SER A 91 20.53 -2.51 -12.39
CA SER A 91 20.65 -3.97 -12.55
C SER A 91 19.35 -4.63 -13.02
N ALA A 92 18.19 -4.02 -12.70
CA ALA A 92 16.89 -4.48 -13.17
C ALA A 92 16.59 -4.08 -14.63
N GLY A 93 17.47 -3.31 -15.28
CA GLY A 93 17.33 -2.87 -16.67
C GLY A 93 16.22 -1.84 -16.87
N VAL A 94 15.97 -0.99 -15.87
CA VAL A 94 15.06 0.15 -16.01
C VAL A 94 15.75 1.25 -16.83
N GLY A 95 15.06 1.81 -17.82
CA GLY A 95 15.63 2.84 -18.68
C GLY A 95 15.85 4.18 -17.96
N VAL A 96 16.60 5.08 -18.61
CA VAL A 96 16.88 6.46 -18.15
C VAL A 96 16.63 7.45 -19.29
N GLY A 97 16.55 8.74 -18.99
CA GLY A 97 16.35 9.79 -19.99
C GLY A 97 15.11 9.52 -20.84
N ASP A 98 15.27 9.45 -22.17
CA ASP A 98 14.15 9.16 -23.08
C ASP A 98 13.57 7.75 -22.97
N GLN A 99 14.28 6.84 -22.30
CA GLN A 99 13.82 5.50 -21.98
C GLN A 99 13.33 5.37 -20.53
N GLY A 100 13.37 6.47 -19.77
CA GLY A 100 12.90 6.52 -18.38
C GLY A 100 11.39 6.26 -18.24
N VAL A 101 10.98 6.16 -16.98
CA VAL A 101 9.60 5.84 -16.59
C VAL A 101 8.78 7.10 -16.34
N ASP A 102 7.50 7.06 -16.72
CA ASP A 102 6.56 8.17 -16.55
C ASP A 102 5.82 8.06 -15.21
N LEU A 103 5.41 6.85 -14.83
CA LEU A 103 4.79 6.57 -13.54
C LEU A 103 5.50 5.41 -12.85
N VAL A 104 5.88 5.64 -11.60
CA VAL A 104 6.30 4.59 -10.66
C VAL A 104 5.21 4.41 -9.62
N VAL A 105 4.83 3.17 -9.36
CA VAL A 105 3.90 2.81 -8.29
C VAL A 105 4.54 1.80 -7.35
N ALA A 106 4.18 1.82 -6.07
CA ALA A 106 4.55 0.77 -5.13
C ALA A 106 3.36 0.49 -4.19
N GLY A 107 2.69 -0.63 -4.41
CA GLY A 107 1.50 -1.01 -3.65
C GLY A 107 1.79 -2.00 -2.53
N GLN A 108 1.59 -1.61 -1.27
CA GLN A 108 1.93 -2.43 -0.11
C GLN A 108 3.41 -2.87 -0.07
N ALA A 109 4.31 -2.05 -0.63
CA ALA A 109 5.73 -2.39 -0.74
C ALA A 109 6.67 -1.34 -0.13
N ALA A 110 6.31 -0.04 -0.19
CA ALA A 110 7.21 1.05 0.17
C ALA A 110 7.75 0.98 1.61
N HIS A 111 7.03 0.35 2.53
CA HIS A 111 7.48 0.18 3.92
C HIS A 111 8.66 -0.81 4.08
N TRP A 112 9.03 -1.56 3.04
CA TRP A 112 10.21 -2.43 3.03
C TRP A 112 11.47 -1.76 2.47
N PHE A 113 11.32 -0.59 1.85
CA PHE A 113 12.40 0.01 1.06
C PHE A 113 13.42 0.74 1.93
N ASP A 114 14.68 0.67 1.51
CA ASP A 114 15.71 1.61 1.96
C ASP A 114 15.62 2.90 1.14
N HIS A 115 14.86 3.87 1.66
CA HIS A 115 14.62 5.13 0.96
C HIS A 115 15.88 5.96 0.71
N SER A 116 16.98 5.73 1.44
CA SER A 116 18.28 6.36 1.16
C SER A 116 18.90 5.88 -0.16
N LYS A 117 18.48 4.71 -0.65
CA LYS A 117 18.90 4.12 -1.92
C LYS A 117 17.84 4.23 -3.01
N VAL A 118 16.57 4.06 -2.66
CA VAL A 118 15.46 4.11 -3.62
C VAL A 118 15.30 5.51 -4.23
N TRP A 119 15.32 6.59 -3.45
CA TRP A 119 15.12 7.93 -4.02
C TRP A 119 16.18 8.37 -5.03
N PRO A 120 17.48 8.10 -4.83
CA PRO A 120 18.49 8.29 -5.88
C PRO A 120 18.18 7.52 -7.17
N GLN A 121 17.78 6.24 -7.07
CA GLN A 121 17.40 5.42 -8.22
C GLN A 121 16.18 6.00 -8.94
N LEU A 122 15.11 6.33 -8.20
CA LEU A 122 13.93 6.97 -8.78
C LEU A 122 14.28 8.29 -9.45
N THR A 123 15.14 9.10 -8.85
CA THR A 123 15.56 10.36 -9.47
C THR A 123 16.31 10.13 -10.77
N LYS A 124 17.10 9.06 -10.88
CA LYS A 124 17.82 8.71 -12.12
C LYS A 124 16.87 8.22 -13.22
N HIS A 125 15.90 7.36 -12.88
CA HIS A 125 15.10 6.61 -13.84
C HIS A 125 13.74 7.25 -14.19
N VAL A 126 13.17 8.07 -13.30
CA VAL A 126 11.93 8.81 -13.56
C VAL A 126 12.21 9.97 -14.51
N ARG A 127 11.38 10.11 -15.54
CA ARG A 127 11.47 11.22 -16.51
C ARG A 127 11.11 12.55 -15.87
N PRO A 128 11.60 13.68 -16.41
CA PRO A 128 11.05 14.98 -16.05
C PRO A 128 9.52 15.02 -16.23
N GLY A 129 8.80 15.58 -15.26
CA GLY A 129 7.33 15.53 -15.18
C GLY A 129 6.74 14.19 -14.74
N GLY A 130 7.55 13.13 -14.60
CA GLY A 130 7.10 11.82 -14.15
C GLY A 130 6.70 11.78 -12.69
N THR A 131 5.92 10.77 -12.31
CA THR A 131 5.28 10.64 -10.99
C THR A 131 5.81 9.42 -10.24
N VAL A 132 6.00 9.55 -8.93
CA VAL A 132 6.11 8.41 -8.00
C VAL A 132 4.87 8.40 -7.13
N ALA A 133 4.22 7.25 -7.02
CA ALA A 133 3.02 7.02 -6.21
C ALA A 133 3.19 5.79 -5.30
N TYR A 134 3.32 6.00 -3.99
CA TYR A 134 3.31 4.91 -3.01
C TYR A 134 1.94 4.79 -2.40
N LEU A 135 1.45 3.56 -2.33
CA LEU A 135 0.12 3.26 -1.81
C LEU A 135 0.20 2.11 -0.80
N GLY A 136 -0.56 2.22 0.26
CA GLY A 136 -0.51 1.28 1.37
C GLY A 136 -1.82 1.26 2.14
N TYR A 137 -1.94 0.28 3.02
CA TYR A 137 -3.05 0.15 3.94
C TYR A 137 -2.60 -0.40 5.29
N ALA A 138 -3.17 0.11 6.37
CA ALA A 138 -2.88 -0.33 7.73
C ALA A 138 -3.76 -1.52 8.12
N GLU A 139 -3.80 -1.85 9.41
CA GLU A 139 -4.57 -2.95 9.97
C GLU A 139 -6.07 -2.92 9.62
N LEU A 140 -6.65 -4.12 9.57
CA LEU A 140 -8.08 -4.32 9.36
C LEU A 140 -8.89 -3.72 10.52
N LEU A 141 -9.98 -3.05 10.18
CA LEU A 141 -10.99 -2.51 11.09
C LEU A 141 -12.35 -3.15 10.81
N PHE A 142 -13.22 -3.16 11.82
CA PHE A 142 -14.64 -3.52 11.67
C PHE A 142 -15.51 -2.25 11.67
N PRO A 143 -15.72 -1.57 10.54
CA PRO A 143 -16.39 -0.26 10.50
C PRO A 143 -17.81 -0.26 11.06
N SER A 144 -18.55 -1.36 10.91
CA SER A 144 -19.92 -1.47 11.44
C SER A 144 -19.97 -1.87 12.91
N ARG A 145 -18.82 -2.29 13.48
CA ARG A 145 -18.65 -2.67 14.89
C ARG A 145 -17.29 -2.18 15.41
N PRO A 146 -17.04 -0.85 15.45
CA PRO A 146 -15.70 -0.32 15.72
C PRO A 146 -15.10 -0.81 17.03
N HIS A 147 -15.94 -1.01 18.06
CA HIS A 147 -15.53 -1.50 19.36
C HIS A 147 -15.00 -2.94 19.32
N LEU A 148 -15.28 -3.75 18.29
CA LEU A 148 -14.69 -5.09 18.13
C LEU A 148 -13.31 -5.06 17.46
N THR A 149 -12.90 -3.93 16.89
CA THR A 149 -11.61 -3.80 16.19
C THR A 149 -10.42 -4.15 17.10
N HIS A 150 -10.52 -3.84 18.40
CA HIS A 150 -9.47 -4.17 19.37
C HIS A 150 -9.17 -5.67 19.45
N LEU A 151 -10.11 -6.56 19.11
CA LEU A 151 -9.87 -8.00 19.08
C LEU A 151 -8.81 -8.33 18.01
N PHE A 152 -8.94 -7.73 16.83
CA PHE A 152 -7.98 -7.89 15.75
C PHE A 152 -6.62 -7.29 16.13
N THR A 153 -6.62 -6.07 16.67
CA THR A 153 -5.38 -5.41 17.12
C THR A 153 -4.69 -6.21 18.22
N SER A 154 -5.44 -6.79 19.15
CA SER A 154 -4.89 -7.63 20.23
C SER A 154 -4.25 -8.89 19.67
N PHE A 155 -4.92 -9.63 18.77
CA PHE A 155 -4.34 -10.79 18.09
C PHE A 155 -3.07 -10.43 17.30
N SER A 156 -3.11 -9.32 16.59
CA SER A 156 -2.03 -8.86 15.73
C SER A 156 -0.81 -8.38 16.52
N SER A 157 -0.97 -7.88 17.76
CA SER A 157 0.10 -7.29 18.57
C SER A 157 0.56 -8.12 19.77
N SER A 158 -0.27 -9.04 20.27
CA SER A 158 0.05 -9.85 21.45
C SER A 158 1.04 -10.98 21.12
N PRO A 159 1.88 -11.40 22.08
CA PRO A 159 2.69 -12.61 21.94
C PRO A 159 1.82 -13.87 21.98
N PRO A 160 2.37 -15.04 21.58
CA PRO A 160 1.71 -16.32 21.81
C PRO A 160 1.44 -16.55 23.31
N PRO A 161 0.37 -17.29 23.67
CA PRO A 161 -0.54 -17.99 22.77
C PRO A 161 -1.64 -17.12 22.14
N ASP A 162 -1.76 -15.86 22.58
CA ASP A 162 -2.90 -14.98 22.30
C ASP A 162 -2.81 -14.25 20.95
N GLY A 163 -1.62 -14.24 20.33
CA GLY A 163 -1.41 -13.52 19.09
C GLY A 163 -0.09 -13.84 18.38
N ILE A 164 0.15 -13.07 17.32
CA ILE A 164 1.29 -13.23 16.40
C ILE A 164 2.25 -12.01 16.41
N GLY A 165 2.10 -11.10 17.37
CA GLY A 165 2.79 -9.81 17.44
C GLY A 165 4.31 -9.85 17.22
N PRO A 166 5.05 -10.70 17.94
CA PRO A 166 6.50 -10.82 17.81
C PRO A 166 7.00 -11.29 16.44
N TYR A 167 6.12 -11.81 15.58
CA TYR A 167 6.47 -12.40 14.28
C TYR A 167 6.28 -11.45 13.10
N TRP A 168 5.76 -10.23 13.35
CA TRP A 168 5.78 -9.18 12.34
C TRP A 168 7.19 -8.65 12.13
N SER A 169 7.69 -8.69 10.90
CA SER A 169 8.99 -8.11 10.56
C SER A 169 8.99 -6.60 10.76
N GLN A 170 9.96 -6.11 11.52
CA GLN A 170 10.21 -4.69 11.79
C GLN A 170 11.44 -4.20 11.00
N PRO A 171 11.52 -2.90 10.66
CA PRO A 171 10.58 -1.82 10.98
C PRO A 171 9.35 -1.76 10.06
N GLY A 172 9.28 -2.59 9.02
CA GLY A 172 8.26 -2.49 7.96
C GLY A 172 6.82 -2.51 8.49
N ARG A 173 6.50 -3.39 9.45
CA ARG A 173 5.17 -3.40 10.09
C ARG A 173 4.83 -2.06 10.75
N GLY A 174 5.74 -1.50 11.55
CA GLY A 174 5.51 -0.19 12.19
C GLY A 174 5.32 0.95 11.19
N ILE A 175 6.03 0.90 10.06
CA ILE A 175 5.91 1.92 8.99
C ILE A 175 4.55 1.84 8.30
N VAL A 176 4.08 0.65 7.92
CA VAL A 176 2.80 0.50 7.21
C VAL A 176 1.59 0.76 8.10
N GLU A 177 1.65 0.35 9.38
CA GLU A 177 0.60 0.65 10.36
C GLU A 177 0.52 2.14 10.68
N GLY A 178 1.66 2.84 10.65
CA GLY A 178 1.71 4.30 10.68
C GLY A 178 1.29 4.96 9.37
N LEU A 179 0.63 4.25 8.44
CA LEU A 179 0.20 4.77 7.14
C LEU A 179 1.33 5.47 6.38
N LEU A 180 2.51 4.83 6.38
CA LEU A 180 3.72 5.33 5.73
C LEU A 180 4.23 6.67 6.27
N ASP A 181 3.79 7.14 7.44
CA ASP A 181 4.26 8.41 8.05
C ASP A 181 5.79 8.45 8.18
N ARG A 182 6.45 7.28 8.30
CA ARG A 182 7.90 7.15 8.37
C ARG A 182 8.62 7.06 7.01
N VAL A 183 7.88 7.08 5.91
CA VAL A 183 8.44 7.16 4.55
C VAL A 183 8.60 8.64 4.19
N PRO A 184 9.83 9.11 3.93
CA PRO A 184 10.06 10.51 3.57
C PRO A 184 9.82 10.76 2.08
N PHE A 185 9.35 11.96 1.74
CA PHE A 185 9.55 12.51 0.41
C PHE A 185 11.04 12.82 0.13
N PRO A 186 11.48 12.86 -1.14
CA PRO A 186 12.86 13.20 -1.48
C PRO A 186 13.16 14.70 -1.26
N VAL A 187 12.13 15.53 -1.09
CA VAL A 187 12.20 16.94 -0.71
C VAL A 187 11.20 17.20 0.39
N MET A 188 11.46 18.21 1.22
CA MET A 188 10.44 18.72 2.13
C MET A 188 9.26 19.24 1.32
N PRO A 189 8.04 18.66 1.46
CA PRO A 189 6.85 19.14 0.80
C PRO A 189 6.57 20.60 1.17
N THR A 190 6.05 21.38 0.21
CA THR A 190 5.60 22.76 0.47
C THR A 190 4.21 22.80 1.12
N LEU A 191 3.59 21.65 1.41
CA LEU A 191 2.21 21.55 1.90
C LEU A 191 2.01 22.26 3.24
N THR A 192 1.09 23.22 3.20
CA THR A 192 0.77 24.17 4.27
C THR A 192 0.39 23.45 5.57
N LEU A 193 1.15 23.74 6.63
CA LEU A 193 0.73 23.59 8.02
C LEU A 193 -0.66 24.19 8.19
N ARG A 194 -1.57 23.46 8.83
CA ARG A 194 -2.74 24.06 9.47
C ARG A 194 -2.30 24.79 10.75
N GLN A 195 -1.40 25.76 10.64
CA GLN A 195 -1.24 26.79 11.64
C GLN A 195 -1.89 28.07 11.11
N SER A 196 -2.92 28.48 11.83
CA SER A 196 -3.63 29.74 11.70
C SER A 196 -2.70 30.94 11.66
N SER A 197 -2.32 31.38 10.46
CA SER A 197 -2.11 32.80 10.13
C SER A 197 -1.95 32.90 8.61
N LEU A 198 -3.03 33.31 7.96
CA LEU A 198 -3.13 33.49 6.52
C LEU A 198 -2.31 34.69 6.07
N THR A 199 -1.31 34.47 5.22
CA THR A 199 -0.95 35.36 4.11
C THR A 199 -0.30 34.54 2.98
N GLY A 200 -1.10 34.04 2.03
CA GLY A 200 -0.55 33.43 0.82
C GLY A 200 -1.60 32.86 -0.13
N GLY A 201 -2.11 33.69 -1.05
CA GLY A 201 -3.21 33.33 -1.96
C GLY A 201 -2.87 32.40 -3.12
N GLU A 202 -1.59 32.11 -3.41
CA GLU A 202 -1.20 31.15 -4.47
C GLU A 202 -1.14 29.71 -3.92
N ARG A 203 -0.68 29.53 -2.69
CA ARG A 203 -0.54 28.21 -2.04
C ARG A 203 -1.87 27.60 -1.61
N GLU A 204 -2.84 28.42 -1.23
CA GLU A 204 -4.22 27.94 -1.01
C GLU A 204 -4.85 27.48 -2.31
N ARG A 205 -4.59 28.15 -3.44
CA ARG A 205 -5.11 27.75 -4.76
C ARG A 205 -4.55 26.41 -5.24
N GLU A 206 -3.26 26.15 -5.03
CA GLU A 206 -2.66 24.84 -5.37
C GLU A 206 -3.26 23.71 -4.55
N ALA A 207 -3.46 23.92 -3.24
CA ALA A 207 -4.10 22.93 -2.37
C ALA A 207 -5.58 22.70 -2.73
N ASP A 208 -6.32 23.76 -3.05
CA ASP A 208 -7.71 23.68 -3.49
C ASP A 208 -7.84 23.04 -4.89
N GLU A 209 -6.88 23.29 -5.79
CA GLU A 209 -6.83 22.63 -7.10
C GLU A 209 -6.54 21.13 -6.95
N MET A 210 -5.64 20.74 -6.05
CA MET A 210 -5.39 19.34 -5.76
C MET A 210 -6.57 18.67 -5.05
N GLU A 211 -7.27 19.36 -4.16
CA GLU A 211 -8.54 18.86 -3.61
C GLU A 211 -9.58 18.68 -4.72
N ARG A 212 -9.68 19.61 -5.67
CA ARG A 212 -10.58 19.51 -6.82
C ARG A 212 -10.24 18.32 -7.71
N ILE A 213 -8.95 18.06 -7.95
CA ILE A 213 -8.49 16.95 -8.79
C ILE A 213 -8.66 15.62 -8.05
N VAL A 214 -8.33 15.55 -6.77
CA VAL A 214 -8.23 14.27 -6.04
C VAL A 214 -9.50 13.97 -5.22
N GLY A 215 -10.41 14.93 -5.10
CA GLY A 215 -11.63 14.84 -4.29
C GLY A 215 -11.37 14.85 -2.77
N ARG A 216 -10.11 14.97 -2.34
CA ARG A 216 -9.68 14.93 -0.94
C ARG A 216 -8.49 15.86 -0.72
N ARG A 217 -8.49 16.59 0.40
CA ARG A 217 -7.33 17.44 0.77
C ARG A 217 -6.13 16.58 1.16
N PRO A 218 -4.91 16.93 0.71
CA PRO A 218 -3.67 16.41 1.27
C PRO A 218 -3.61 16.60 2.79
N VAL A 219 -3.01 15.65 3.48
CA VAL A 219 -2.76 15.68 4.93
C VAL A 219 -1.30 16.08 5.14
N SER A 220 -1.09 17.12 5.95
CA SER A 220 0.24 17.48 6.44
C SER A 220 0.69 16.47 7.49
N ILE A 221 1.92 16.00 7.37
CA ILE A 221 2.58 15.20 8.38
C ILE A 221 3.98 15.76 8.63
N ASP A 222 4.52 15.50 9.82
CA ASP A 222 5.94 15.76 10.09
C ASP A 222 6.76 14.73 9.30
N GLU A 223 7.31 15.16 8.18
CA GLU A 223 8.12 14.29 7.34
C GLU A 223 9.39 13.87 8.10
N PRO A 224 9.65 12.56 8.20
CA PRO A 224 10.89 12.08 8.77
C PRO A 224 12.04 12.57 7.89
N LYS A 225 13.19 12.88 8.49
CA LYS A 225 14.38 13.12 7.68
C LYS A 225 14.79 11.80 7.05
N LEU A 226 15.14 11.79 5.76
CA LEU A 226 16.01 10.74 5.24
C LEU A 226 17.24 10.73 6.15
N GLU A 227 17.50 9.61 6.84
CA GLU A 227 18.70 9.47 7.64
C GLU A 227 19.90 9.64 6.71
N SER A 228 20.53 10.81 6.82
CA SER A 228 21.75 11.11 6.10
C SER A 228 22.85 10.26 6.71
N SER A 229 23.46 9.35 5.95
CA SER A 229 24.90 9.19 6.09
C SER A 229 25.47 10.59 5.89
N SER A 230 26.06 11.16 6.94
CA SER A 230 26.22 12.59 7.20
C SER A 230 27.06 13.41 6.21
N ASP A 231 27.33 12.92 5.00
CA ASP A 231 28.21 13.60 4.03
C ASP A 231 27.63 13.89 2.65
N THR A 232 26.39 13.49 2.31
CA THR A 232 25.81 13.92 1.02
C THR A 232 24.29 13.95 1.05
N LEU A 233 23.69 15.15 1.20
CA LEU A 233 22.52 15.45 0.37
C LEU A 233 23.04 15.41 -1.08
N LYS A 234 22.75 14.34 -1.82
CA LYS A 234 23.35 14.05 -3.13
C LYS A 234 22.80 14.96 -4.25
N GLY A 235 22.12 16.05 -3.89
CA GLY A 235 21.58 17.07 -4.80
C GLY A 235 20.38 16.62 -5.62
N TYR A 236 20.04 15.32 -5.61
CA TYR A 236 18.93 14.74 -6.34
C TYR A 236 17.58 15.25 -5.83
N GLU A 237 17.52 15.67 -4.56
CA GLU A 237 16.33 16.19 -3.91
C GLU A 237 15.77 17.37 -4.73
N LYS A 238 16.65 18.29 -5.16
CA LYS A 238 16.26 19.48 -5.95
C LYS A 238 15.65 19.15 -7.32
N GLN A 239 15.67 17.90 -7.77
CA GLN A 239 15.03 17.47 -9.01
C GLN A 239 13.54 17.16 -8.83
N TRP A 240 13.02 17.19 -7.60
CA TRP A 240 11.61 16.94 -7.30
C TRP A 240 10.85 18.24 -7.02
N ALA A 241 9.60 18.28 -7.47
CA ALA A 241 8.73 19.44 -7.34
C ALA A 241 8.05 19.42 -5.96
N ALA A 242 8.64 20.09 -4.96
CA ALA A 242 8.15 20.09 -3.58
C ALA A 242 6.67 20.55 -3.42
N GLY A 243 6.20 21.45 -4.29
CA GLY A 243 4.79 21.89 -4.31
C GLY A 243 3.81 20.84 -4.81
N THR A 244 4.29 19.78 -5.45
CA THR A 244 3.44 18.68 -5.96
C THR A 244 3.33 17.52 -4.98
N ALA A 245 4.15 17.47 -3.93
CA ALA A 245 4.16 16.38 -2.98
C ALA A 245 2.81 16.34 -2.22
N ILE A 246 2.13 15.19 -2.25
CA ILE A 246 0.80 14.98 -1.66
C ILE A 246 0.79 13.68 -0.88
N ARG A 247 0.20 13.72 0.32
CA ARG A 247 -0.12 12.54 1.10
C ARG A 247 -1.60 12.54 1.46
N ILE A 248 -2.35 11.56 1.01
CA ILE A 248 -3.76 11.36 1.35
C ILE A 248 -3.82 10.11 2.20
N ARG A 249 -4.33 10.22 3.41
CA ARG A 249 -4.45 9.08 4.31
C ARG A 249 -5.76 9.10 5.07
N HIS A 250 -6.14 7.93 5.55
CA HIS A 250 -7.24 7.82 6.48
C HIS A 250 -6.99 8.68 7.73
N THR A 251 -7.98 9.48 8.09
CA THR A 251 -8.12 10.06 9.42
C THR A 251 -9.54 9.83 9.93
N PRO A 252 -9.80 9.88 11.25
CA PRO A 252 -11.16 9.79 11.77
C PRO A 252 -12.12 10.84 11.19
N SER A 253 -11.61 12.03 10.83
CA SER A 253 -12.39 13.13 10.25
C SER A 253 -12.44 13.11 8.71
N SER A 254 -11.59 12.33 8.04
CA SER A 254 -11.56 12.16 6.59
C SER A 254 -11.30 10.68 6.25
N PRO A 255 -12.34 9.81 6.29
CA PRO A 255 -12.16 8.39 6.11
C PRO A 255 -11.75 8.04 4.68
N PHE A 256 -10.55 7.50 4.50
CA PHE A 256 -10.07 6.92 3.25
C PHE A 256 -9.85 5.42 3.46
N LEU A 257 -10.83 4.60 3.05
CA LEU A 257 -10.93 3.20 3.45
C LEU A 257 -11.12 2.31 2.23
N MET A 258 -10.38 1.20 2.19
CA MET A 258 -10.72 0.07 1.34
C MET A 258 -11.72 -0.80 2.10
N ARG A 259 -12.94 -0.97 1.59
CA ARG A 259 -14.02 -1.71 2.27
C ARG A 259 -14.35 -3.01 1.55
N GLN A 260 -14.72 -4.03 2.32
CA GLN A 260 -15.22 -5.31 1.82
C GLN A 260 -16.35 -5.84 2.71
N HIS A 261 -17.21 -6.67 2.12
CA HIS A 261 -18.21 -7.46 2.82
C HIS A 261 -17.80 -8.93 2.76
N TRP A 262 -17.47 -9.52 3.91
CA TRP A 262 -16.87 -10.85 3.99
C TRP A 262 -17.68 -11.81 4.84
N THR A 263 -17.56 -13.10 4.58
CA THR A 263 -17.93 -14.16 5.53
C THR A 263 -16.78 -14.40 6.53
N LEU A 264 -17.06 -15.08 7.64
CA LEU A 264 -16.00 -15.49 8.58
C LEU A 264 -14.95 -16.39 7.91
N ALA A 265 -15.34 -17.23 6.96
CA ALA A 265 -14.41 -18.06 6.20
C ALA A 265 -13.44 -17.25 5.33
N GLN A 266 -13.87 -16.10 4.80
CA GLN A 266 -12.99 -15.19 4.05
C GLN A 266 -12.00 -14.48 4.98
N LEU A 267 -12.44 -14.10 6.19
CA LEU A 267 -11.54 -13.53 7.21
C LEU A 267 -10.49 -14.55 7.67
N ASP A 268 -10.90 -15.80 7.94
CA ASP A 268 -9.98 -16.90 8.25
C ASP A 268 -8.92 -17.05 7.14
N ALA A 269 -9.36 -17.20 5.89
CA ALA A 269 -8.45 -17.35 4.75
C ALA A 269 -7.48 -16.17 4.64
N TYR A 270 -7.92 -14.94 4.92
CA TYR A 270 -7.09 -13.74 4.91
C TYR A 270 -6.01 -13.77 6.00
N LEU A 271 -6.36 -14.09 7.25
CA LEU A 271 -5.43 -14.19 8.39
C LEU A 271 -4.33 -15.22 8.15
N ARG A 272 -4.68 -16.33 7.49
CA ARG A 272 -3.73 -17.37 7.09
C ARG A 272 -2.77 -16.92 5.99
N THR A 273 -2.98 -15.76 5.37
CA THR A 273 -2.03 -15.21 4.37
C THR A 273 -0.95 -14.31 4.97
N PHE A 274 -1.01 -13.99 6.26
CA PHE A 274 -0.08 -13.03 6.86
C PHE A 274 1.32 -13.61 6.98
N SER A 275 2.33 -12.77 6.73
CA SER A 275 3.73 -13.14 6.92
C SER A 275 4.00 -13.54 8.37
N ALA A 276 3.47 -12.80 9.34
CA ALA A 276 3.61 -13.11 10.76
C ALA A 276 2.98 -14.46 11.15
N THR A 277 1.81 -14.81 10.59
CA THR A 277 1.19 -16.13 10.81
C THR A 277 2.08 -17.25 10.27
N HIS A 278 2.60 -17.10 9.05
CA HIS A 278 3.51 -18.09 8.47
C HIS A 278 4.82 -18.23 9.26
N GLU A 279 5.37 -17.11 9.72
CA GLU A 279 6.60 -17.10 10.52
C GLU A 279 6.37 -17.73 11.90
N TYR A 280 5.23 -17.45 12.54
CA TYR A 280 4.81 -18.14 13.76
C TYR A 280 4.72 -19.65 13.56
N TRP A 281 4.09 -20.13 12.48
CA TRP A 281 4.03 -21.57 12.19
C TRP A 281 5.39 -22.17 11.86
N ARG A 282 6.29 -21.42 11.22
CA ARG A 282 7.65 -21.88 10.92
C ARG A 282 8.42 -22.21 12.19
N VAL A 283 8.25 -21.41 13.25
CA VAL A 283 8.90 -21.64 14.55
C VAL A 283 8.06 -22.52 15.50
N ASN A 284 6.75 -22.65 15.27
CA ASN A 284 5.82 -23.46 16.04
C ASN A 284 5.08 -24.49 15.14
N PRO A 285 5.78 -25.42 14.47
CA PRO A 285 5.16 -26.36 13.55
C PRO A 285 4.14 -27.28 14.22
N GLN A 286 4.27 -27.52 15.52
CA GLN A 286 3.30 -28.27 16.33
C GLN A 286 1.94 -27.58 16.41
N ASP A 287 1.90 -26.24 16.42
CA ASP A 287 0.63 -25.51 16.45
C ASP A 287 -0.01 -25.50 15.05
N GLN A 288 0.81 -25.37 13.99
CA GLN A 288 0.32 -25.50 12.61
C GLN A 288 -0.28 -26.89 12.34
N ALA A 289 0.30 -27.95 12.91
CA ALA A 289 -0.19 -29.31 12.69
C ALA A 289 -1.64 -29.52 13.20
N LYS A 290 -2.11 -28.68 14.12
CA LYS A 290 -3.49 -28.73 14.65
C LYS A 290 -4.55 -28.38 13.59
N THR A 291 -4.18 -27.68 12.53
CA THR A 291 -5.05 -27.42 11.36
C THR A 291 -5.59 -28.69 10.69
N LYS A 292 -4.91 -29.84 10.86
CA LYS A 292 -5.21 -31.11 10.18
C LYS A 292 -5.91 -32.15 11.06
N GLY A 293 -6.28 -31.79 12.29
CA GLY A 293 -7.12 -32.60 13.19
C GLY A 293 -6.64 -34.04 13.44
N LYS A 294 -5.97 -34.30 14.56
CA LYS A 294 -6.23 -35.56 15.27
C LYS A 294 -7.46 -35.33 16.14
N VAL A 295 -8.44 -36.23 16.04
CA VAL A 295 -9.64 -36.25 16.88
C VAL A 295 -9.20 -36.14 18.36
N GLY A 296 -9.50 -35.01 19.02
CA GLY A 296 -9.21 -34.78 20.44
C GLY A 296 -8.56 -33.44 20.82
N ASP A 297 -8.06 -32.64 19.86
CA ASP A 297 -7.48 -31.30 20.16
C ASP A 297 -8.55 -30.21 19.96
N VAL A 298 -8.97 -29.55 21.04
CA VAL A 298 -10.24 -28.76 21.09
C VAL A 298 -10.06 -27.32 20.58
N GLU A 299 -8.84 -26.78 20.54
CA GLU A 299 -8.61 -25.34 20.31
C GLU A 299 -8.11 -24.97 18.90
N GLY A 300 -7.55 -25.90 18.12
CA GLY A 300 -6.96 -25.61 16.79
C GLY A 300 -5.64 -24.82 16.86
N ASP A 301 -5.20 -24.28 15.71
CA ASP A 301 -4.02 -23.40 15.63
C ASP A 301 -4.30 -21.97 16.12
N VAL A 302 -3.27 -21.10 16.09
CA VAL A 302 -3.40 -19.69 16.53
C VAL A 302 -4.49 -18.90 15.79
N VAL A 303 -4.76 -19.20 14.52
CA VAL A 303 -5.82 -18.56 13.73
C VAL A 303 -7.17 -19.14 14.14
N ASP A 304 -7.28 -20.46 14.32
CA ASP A 304 -8.52 -21.12 14.79
C ASP A 304 -8.98 -20.55 16.14
N ARG A 305 -8.05 -20.41 17.09
CA ARG A 305 -8.33 -19.81 18.41
C ARG A 305 -8.84 -18.37 18.28
N PHE A 306 -8.21 -17.56 17.44
CA PHE A 306 -8.67 -16.18 17.20
C PHE A 306 -10.03 -16.14 16.48
N MET A 307 -10.25 -17.00 15.51
CA MET A 307 -11.53 -17.08 14.79
C MET A 307 -12.68 -17.53 15.70
N ALA A 308 -12.42 -18.35 16.73
CA ALA A 308 -13.40 -18.67 17.75
C ALA A 308 -13.84 -17.42 18.55
N VAL A 309 -12.88 -16.58 18.97
CA VAL A 309 -13.16 -15.30 19.65
C VAL A 309 -13.96 -14.36 18.75
N ILE A 310 -13.57 -14.22 17.49
CA ILE A 310 -14.29 -13.38 16.51
C ILE A 310 -15.71 -13.91 16.30
N LYS A 311 -15.88 -15.21 16.09
CA LYS A 311 -17.21 -15.82 15.89
C LYS A 311 -18.12 -15.52 17.07
N GLU A 312 -17.66 -15.77 18.30
CA GLU A 312 -18.44 -15.53 19.51
C GLU A 312 -18.85 -14.05 19.65
N ALA A 313 -17.93 -13.12 19.39
CA ALA A 313 -18.21 -11.69 19.47
C ALA A 313 -19.26 -11.25 18.43
N PHE A 314 -19.15 -11.73 17.19
CA PHE A 314 -20.07 -11.38 16.12
C PHE A 314 -21.43 -12.07 16.24
N GLU A 315 -21.48 -13.29 16.81
CA GLU A 315 -22.72 -14.01 17.11
C GLU A 315 -23.53 -13.26 18.19
N LYS A 316 -22.88 -12.79 19.27
CA LYS A 316 -23.52 -11.99 20.33
C LYS A 316 -24.17 -10.71 19.82
N GLU A 317 -23.68 -10.15 18.72
CA GLU A 317 -24.22 -8.94 18.09
C GLU A 317 -25.14 -9.23 16.89
N GLY A 318 -25.52 -10.49 16.70
CA GLY A 318 -26.44 -10.93 15.65
C GLY A 318 -25.91 -10.72 14.23
N ALA A 319 -24.59 -10.57 14.05
CA ALA A 319 -23.97 -10.39 12.74
C ALA A 319 -23.84 -11.71 11.97
N VAL A 320 -23.69 -12.81 12.71
CA VAL A 320 -23.61 -14.18 12.23
C VAL A 320 -24.49 -15.06 13.10
N ASP A 321 -24.97 -16.17 12.55
CA ASP A 321 -25.68 -17.20 13.31
C ASP A 321 -24.71 -18.12 14.08
N LYS A 322 -25.28 -19.04 14.88
CA LYS A 322 -24.55 -20.06 15.65
C LYS A 322 -23.63 -20.95 14.80
N ASP A 323 -23.93 -21.07 13.50
CA ASP A 323 -23.18 -21.89 12.55
C ASP A 323 -22.10 -21.04 11.84
N GLY A 324 -22.02 -19.74 12.15
CA GLY A 324 -21.07 -18.78 11.58
C GLY A 324 -21.50 -18.19 10.24
N ASN A 325 -22.76 -18.43 9.82
CA ASN A 325 -23.28 -17.85 8.59
C ASN A 325 -23.69 -16.41 8.81
N GLY A 326 -23.28 -15.55 7.89
CA GLY A 326 -23.56 -14.13 7.93
C GLY A 326 -22.48 -13.37 7.16
N SER A 327 -22.53 -12.05 7.26
CA SER A 327 -21.55 -11.17 6.65
C SER A 327 -21.06 -10.14 7.65
N ILE A 328 -19.77 -9.86 7.57
CA ILE A 328 -19.09 -8.83 8.34
C ILE A 328 -18.55 -7.76 7.41
N ASP A 329 -18.61 -6.52 7.87
CA ASP A 329 -17.99 -5.40 7.18
C ASP A 329 -16.57 -5.26 7.70
N VAL A 330 -15.62 -5.26 6.76
CA VAL A 330 -14.21 -5.05 7.06
C VAL A 330 -13.68 -3.88 6.25
N ALA A 331 -12.73 -3.15 6.80
CA ALA A 331 -12.08 -2.06 6.11
C ALA A 331 -10.61 -1.93 6.46
N TRP A 332 -9.81 -1.41 5.54
CA TRP A 332 -8.41 -1.05 5.80
C TRP A 332 -8.23 0.46 5.59
N PRO A 333 -7.65 1.19 6.56
CA PRO A 333 -7.16 2.55 6.39
C PRO A 333 -6.18 2.61 5.24
N LEU A 334 -6.43 3.47 4.25
CA LEU A 334 -5.56 3.65 3.10
C LEU A 334 -4.62 4.84 3.30
N VAL A 335 -3.48 4.79 2.60
CA VAL A 335 -2.62 5.93 2.33
C VAL A 335 -2.17 5.91 0.87
N LEU A 336 -2.04 7.10 0.31
CA LEU A 336 -1.46 7.39 -1.00
C LEU A 336 -0.50 8.57 -0.86
N MET A 337 0.77 8.37 -1.20
CA MET A 337 1.81 9.40 -1.30
C MET A 337 2.18 9.60 -2.76
N MET A 338 2.21 10.83 -3.25
CA MET A 338 2.55 11.14 -4.64
C MET A 338 3.46 12.35 -4.74
N ILE A 339 4.38 12.35 -5.69
CA ILE A 339 5.23 13.51 -6.01
C ILE A 339 5.64 13.47 -7.49
N LYS A 340 5.76 14.65 -8.12
CA LYS A 340 6.31 14.80 -9.48
C LYS A 340 7.78 15.19 -9.48
N LYS A 341 8.51 14.68 -10.46
CA LYS A 341 9.84 15.18 -10.82
C LYS A 341 9.69 16.49 -11.61
N ASN A 342 10.60 17.44 -11.41
CA ASN A 342 10.65 18.69 -12.16
C ASN A 342 10.72 18.43 -13.68
N LEU A 343 10.18 19.37 -14.48
CA LEU A 343 10.24 19.36 -15.95
C LEU A 343 11.64 19.58 -16.51
#